data_AF-A0AAN0LW08-F1
#
_entry.id   AF-A0AAN0LW08-F1
#
_cell.length_a   1.000
_cell.length_b   1.000
_cell.length_c   1.000
_cell.angle_alpha   90.00
_cell.angle_beta   90.00
_cell.angle_gamma   90.00
#
_symmetry.space_group_name_H-M   'P 1'
#
loop_
_entity.id
_entity.type
_entity.pdbx_description
1 polymer ?
#
loop_
_entity_poly.entity_id
_entity_poly.type
_entity_poly.pdbx_seq_one_letter_code
_entity_poly.pdbx_strand_id
1 'polypeptide(L)'
;MYIEQELQRRLNIPVFHDDQDGTAIVVLAALMNAFKLIDKDLKTAKVVVSGTGAAGSSVIRMLHRYGLSNIYAFNIDGPVDIRHAKFYDPVVQEICNYIEPITDETTLHDLMQNADIFIGVSPAGVLTQEDVRVMASRCRCFCNGQSGTGNIL
;
A
#
# COMPACT_ATOMS: atom_id res chain seq x y z
N MET A 1 -4.49 4.52 -14.32
CA MET A 1 -4.36 3.21 -14.99
C MET A 1 -5.05 3.09 -16.35
N TYR A 2 -6.14 3.82 -16.64
CA TYR A 2 -6.85 3.72 -17.93
C TYR A 2 -5.95 3.88 -19.17
N ILE A 3 -5.06 4.88 -19.19
CA ILE A 3 -4.17 5.15 -20.32
C ILE A 3 -3.22 3.97 -20.56
N GLU A 4 -2.58 3.47 -19.50
CA GLU A 4 -1.64 2.35 -19.60
C GLU A 4 -2.34 1.07 -20.07
N GLN A 5 -3.49 0.73 -19.49
CA GLN A 5 -4.27 -0.45 -19.88
C GLN A 5 -4.71 -0.38 -21.35
N GLU A 6 -5.17 0.78 -21.82
CA GLU A 6 -5.58 0.94 -23.21
C GLU A 6 -4.38 0.91 -24.18
N LEU A 7 -3.22 1.42 -23.76
CA LEU A 7 -1.98 1.31 -24.53
C LEU A 7 -1.48 -0.14 -24.59
N GLN A 8 -1.50 -0.87 -23.47
CA GLN A 8 -1.16 -2.31 -23.44
C GLN A 8 -2.09 -3.12 -24.35
N ARG A 9 -3.37 -2.75 -24.45
CA ARG A 9 -4.34 -3.43 -25.32
C ARG A 9 -4.11 -3.12 -26.82
N ARG A 10 -3.65 -1.92 -27.14
CA ARG A 10 -3.52 -1.43 -28.53
C ARG A 10 -2.13 -1.66 -29.14
N LEU A 11 -1.10 -1.81 -28.32
CA LEU A 11 0.28 -1.91 -28.77
C LEU A 11 0.82 -3.34 -28.62
N ASN A 12 1.63 -3.77 -29.59
CA ASN A 12 2.31 -5.07 -29.55
C ASN A 12 3.65 -5.02 -28.78
N ILE A 13 3.88 -3.96 -27.99
CA ILE A 13 5.08 -3.76 -27.19
C ILE A 13 4.70 -3.59 -25.72
N PRO A 14 5.53 -4.03 -24.76
CA PRO A 14 5.28 -3.79 -23.34
C PRO A 14 5.18 -2.29 -23.04
N VAL A 15 4.17 -1.90 -22.25
CA VAL A 15 3.98 -0.54 -21.76
C VAL A 15 4.11 -0.57 -20.25
N PHE A 16 4.95 0.31 -19.72
CA PHE A 16 5.34 0.39 -18.31
C PHE A 16 5.21 1.83 -17.85
N HIS A 17 4.62 2.04 -16.67
CA HIS A 17 4.52 3.37 -16.08
C HIS A 17 5.45 3.50 -14.87
N ASP A 18 6.56 4.23 -15.05
CA ASP A 18 7.65 4.28 -14.07
C ASP A 18 7.20 4.69 -12.66
N ASP A 19 6.40 5.76 -12.53
CA ASP A 19 5.96 6.20 -11.20
C ASP A 19 5.03 5.18 -10.48
N GLN A 20 4.38 4.29 -11.22
CA GLN A 20 3.43 3.32 -10.70
C GLN A 20 4.12 1.98 -10.46
N ASP A 21 4.59 1.35 -11.53
CA ASP A 21 5.20 0.04 -11.51
C ASP A 21 6.61 0.08 -10.92
N GLY A 22 7.39 1.12 -11.22
CA GLY A 22 8.74 1.32 -10.67
C GLY A 22 8.71 1.50 -9.16
N THR A 23 7.82 2.36 -8.65
CA THR A 23 7.60 2.53 -7.20
C THR A 23 7.22 1.21 -6.55
N ALA A 24 6.29 0.46 -7.14
CA ALA A 24 5.88 -0.83 -6.60
C ALA A 24 7.09 -1.78 -6.49
N ILE A 25 7.83 -1.99 -7.59
CA ILE A 25 8.98 -2.90 -7.65
C ILE A 25 9.99 -2.60 -6.55
N VAL A 26 10.36 -1.33 -6.39
CA VAL A 26 11.34 -0.92 -5.37
C VAL A 26 10.84 -1.19 -3.96
N VAL A 27 9.56 -0.91 -3.68
CA VAL A 27 8.94 -1.17 -2.37
C VAL A 27 8.97 -2.68 -2.05
N LEU A 28 8.55 -3.55 -2.96
CA LEU A 28 8.59 -4.99 -2.72
C LEU A 28 10.01 -5.51 -2.52
N ALA A 29 10.97 -5.06 -3.33
CA ALA A 29 12.37 -5.44 -3.19
C ALA A 29 12.94 -5.03 -1.81
N ALA A 30 12.60 -3.82 -1.35
CA ALA A 30 12.99 -3.33 -0.03
C ALA A 30 12.36 -4.19 1.09
N LEU A 31 11.08 -4.53 0.97
CA LEU A 31 10.37 -5.38 1.94
C LEU A 31 10.96 -6.80 2.00
N MET A 32 11.24 -7.42 0.85
CA MET A 32 11.86 -8.75 0.79
C MET A 32 13.20 -8.77 1.52
N ASN A 33 14.04 -7.75 1.31
CA ASN A 33 15.34 -7.65 1.99
C ASN A 33 15.19 -7.37 3.49
N ALA A 34 14.26 -6.48 3.86
CA ALA A 34 14.00 -6.14 5.25
C ALA A 34 13.52 -7.34 6.08
N PHE A 35 12.66 -8.18 5.50
CA PHE A 35 12.12 -9.38 6.15
C PHE A 35 13.14 -10.51 6.21
N LYS A 36 13.98 -10.66 5.17
CA LYS A 36 15.13 -11.56 5.21
C LYS A 36 16.11 -11.23 6.34
N LEU A 37 16.33 -9.95 6.64
CA LEU A 37 17.24 -9.52 7.71
C LEU A 37 16.74 -9.88 9.11
N ILE A 38 15.42 -9.96 9.30
CA ILE A 38 14.80 -10.27 10.61
C ILE A 38 14.30 -11.70 10.73
N ASP A 39 14.59 -12.54 9.72
CA ASP A 39 14.19 -13.95 9.66
C ASP A 39 12.68 -14.16 9.86
N LYS A 40 11.88 -13.33 9.18
CA LYS A 40 10.41 -13.44 9.14
C LYS A 40 9.92 -13.68 7.72
N ASP A 41 8.80 -14.39 7.59
CA ASP A 41 8.12 -14.51 6.29
C ASP A 41 7.34 -13.22 5.99
N LEU A 42 7.61 -12.62 4.83
CA LEU A 42 6.91 -11.43 4.35
C LEU A 42 5.42 -11.71 4.10
N LYS A 43 5.06 -12.95 3.76
CA LYS A 43 3.66 -13.30 3.44
C LYS A 43 2.73 -13.28 4.65
N THR A 44 3.28 -13.36 5.87
CA THR A 44 2.50 -13.28 7.11
C THR A 44 2.34 -11.85 7.61
N ALA A 45 2.98 -10.87 6.97
CA ALA A 45 3.04 -9.49 7.44
C ALA A 45 1.68 -8.81 7.35
N LYS A 46 1.30 -8.07 8.40
CA LYS A 46 0.19 -7.10 8.36
C LYS A 46 0.67 -5.82 7.68
N VAL A 47 0.05 -5.47 6.55
CA VAL A 47 0.41 -4.29 5.74
C VAL A 47 -0.70 -3.25 5.78
N VAL A 48 -0.34 -2.01 6.07
CA VAL A 48 -1.24 -0.86 6.00
C VAL A 48 -0.75 0.10 4.92
N VAL A 49 -1.57 0.36 3.91
CA VAL A 49 -1.28 1.30 2.82
C VAL A 49 -2.14 2.55 2.98
N SER A 50 -1.48 3.71 3.11
CA SER A 50 -2.14 5.00 3.15
C SER A 50 -2.01 5.72 1.80
N GLY A 51 -3.15 6.00 1.17
CA GLY A 51 -3.26 6.57 -0.16
C GLY A 51 -3.42 5.52 -1.25
N THR A 52 -4.59 5.48 -1.88
CA THR A 52 -4.96 4.48 -2.91
C THR A 52 -5.04 5.04 -4.33
N GLY A 53 -4.36 6.15 -4.59
CA GLY A 53 -4.17 6.68 -5.95
C GLY A 53 -3.35 5.74 -6.84
N ALA A 54 -2.85 6.25 -7.96
CA ALA A 54 -2.15 5.44 -8.97
C ALA A 54 -0.97 4.62 -8.43
N ALA A 55 -0.10 5.22 -7.61
CA ALA A 55 1.05 4.52 -7.05
C ALA A 55 0.65 3.53 -5.94
N GLY A 56 -0.23 3.92 -5.01
CA GLY A 56 -0.68 3.05 -3.92
C GLY A 56 -1.45 1.82 -4.41
N SER A 57 -2.34 1.99 -5.38
CA SER A 57 -3.04 0.87 -6.01
C SER A 57 -2.10 -0.10 -6.73
N SER A 58 -1.06 0.41 -7.39
CA SER A 58 -0.01 -0.41 -8.02
C SER A 58 0.77 -1.22 -6.99
N VAL A 59 1.15 -0.59 -5.87
CA VAL A 59 1.82 -1.27 -4.74
C VAL A 59 0.93 -2.39 -4.20
N ILE A 60 -0.34 -2.10 -3.86
CA ILE A 60 -1.28 -3.10 -3.32
C ILE A 60 -1.40 -4.30 -4.27
N ARG A 61 -1.65 -4.05 -5.56
CA ARG A 61 -1.76 -5.12 -6.56
C ARG A 61 -0.49 -5.96 -6.63
N MET A 62 0.68 -5.33 -6.58
CA MET A 62 1.94 -6.05 -6.70
C MET A 62 2.27 -6.87 -5.44
N LEU A 63 1.98 -6.34 -4.24
CA LEU A 63 2.10 -7.08 -2.98
C LEU A 63 1.17 -8.29 -2.97
N HIS A 64 -0.08 -8.12 -3.40
CA HIS A 64 -1.03 -9.21 -3.52
C HIS A 64 -0.55 -10.28 -4.52
N ARG A 65 -0.05 -9.88 -5.70
CA ARG A 65 0.54 -10.80 -6.69
C ARG A 65 1.76 -11.57 -6.16
N TYR A 66 2.55 -10.97 -5.27
CA TYR A 66 3.65 -11.67 -4.61
C TYR A 66 3.16 -12.72 -3.58
N GLY A 67 1.93 -12.55 -3.07
CA GLY A 67 1.27 -13.47 -2.16
C GLY A 67 1.08 -12.94 -0.74
N LEU A 68 1.13 -11.62 -0.53
CA LEU A 68 0.65 -11.01 0.70
C LEU A 68 -0.88 -10.96 0.65
N SER A 69 -1.55 -11.45 1.69
CA SER A 69 -3.02 -11.41 1.80
C SER A 69 -3.49 -10.36 2.80
N ASN A 70 -2.71 -10.09 3.85
CA ASN A 70 -3.10 -9.22 4.95
C ASN A 70 -2.82 -7.74 4.68
N ILE A 71 -3.50 -7.18 3.67
CA ILE A 71 -3.30 -5.80 3.20
C ILE A 71 -4.53 -4.96 3.54
N TYR A 72 -4.33 -3.83 4.20
CA TYR A 72 -5.36 -2.86 4.54
C TYR A 72 -5.09 -1.53 3.82
N ALA A 73 -6.16 -0.84 3.41
CA ALA A 73 -6.05 0.43 2.70
C ALA A 73 -6.80 1.55 3.44
N PHE A 74 -6.17 2.72 3.50
CA PHE A 74 -6.70 3.90 4.17
C PHE A 74 -6.47 5.15 3.31
N ASN A 75 -7.49 5.98 3.14
CA ASN A 75 -7.46 7.22 2.38
C ASN A 75 -7.62 8.44 3.29
N ILE A 76 -7.48 9.64 2.72
CA ILE A 76 -7.74 10.89 3.44
C ILE A 76 -9.19 10.96 3.99
N ASP A 77 -10.12 10.35 3.28
CA ASP A 77 -11.54 10.30 3.64
C ASP A 77 -11.87 9.17 4.63
N GLY A 78 -10.88 8.33 4.99
CA GLY A 78 -11.05 7.21 5.92
C GLY A 78 -10.67 5.84 5.34
N PRO A 79 -11.02 4.76 6.03
CA PRO A 79 -10.71 3.39 5.60
C PRO A 79 -11.39 3.04 4.27
N VAL A 80 -10.74 2.21 3.45
CA VAL A 80 -11.35 1.67 2.23
C VAL A 80 -12.21 0.46 2.58
N ASP A 81 -13.51 0.70 2.75
CA ASP A 81 -14.48 -0.33 3.06
C ASP A 81 -14.98 -1.01 1.77
N ILE A 82 -14.74 -2.31 1.64
CA ILE A 82 -15.15 -3.10 0.47
C ILE A 82 -16.67 -3.12 0.26
N ARG A 83 -17.48 -2.84 1.29
CA ARG A 83 -18.95 -2.71 1.20
C ARG A 83 -19.34 -1.46 0.40
N HIS A 84 -18.46 -0.48 0.35
CA HIS A 84 -18.60 0.76 -0.41
C HIS A 84 -17.95 0.72 -1.80
N ALA A 85 -17.41 -0.44 -2.23
CA ALA A 85 -16.68 -0.60 -3.49
C ALA A 85 -17.36 0.02 -4.71
N LYS A 86 -18.70 -0.05 -4.81
CA LYS A 86 -19.48 0.49 -5.93
C LYS A 86 -19.51 2.02 -6.03
N PHE A 87 -19.12 2.72 -4.97
CA PHE A 87 -19.11 4.18 -4.89
C PHE A 87 -17.72 4.78 -5.09
N TYR A 88 -16.68 3.95 -5.10
CA TYR A 88 -15.33 4.39 -5.38
C TYR A 88 -15.09 4.56 -6.88
N ASP A 89 -14.05 5.31 -7.22
CA ASP A 89 -13.57 5.36 -8.59
C ASP A 89 -13.04 3.97 -9.03
N PRO A 90 -12.93 3.71 -10.35
CA PRO A 90 -12.55 2.40 -10.86
C PRO A 90 -11.22 1.85 -10.32
N VAL A 91 -10.26 2.71 -9.98
CA VAL A 91 -8.94 2.28 -9.46
C VAL A 91 -9.09 1.76 -8.04
N VAL A 92 -9.80 2.50 -7.19
CA VAL A 92 -10.05 2.08 -5.80
C VAL A 92 -11.01 0.88 -5.75
N GLN A 93 -11.97 0.81 -6.66
CA GLN A 93 -12.84 -0.36 -6.81
C GLN A 93 -12.07 -1.64 -7.18
N GLU A 94 -11.04 -1.55 -8.04
CA GLU A 94 -10.19 -2.69 -8.41
C GLU A 94 -9.46 -3.26 -7.18
N ILE A 95 -8.87 -2.40 -6.35
CA ILE A 95 -8.08 -2.84 -5.20
C ILE A 95 -8.90 -3.43 -4.07
N CYS A 96 -10.22 -3.22 -4.02
CA CYS A 96 -11.11 -3.91 -3.08
C CYS A 96 -11.03 -5.44 -3.20
N ASN A 97 -10.55 -5.97 -4.33
CA ASN A 97 -10.32 -7.40 -4.52
C ASN A 97 -9.00 -7.91 -3.91
N TYR A 98 -8.13 -7.02 -3.43
CA TYR A 98 -6.76 -7.31 -2.99
C TYR A 98 -6.50 -6.92 -1.53
N ILE A 99 -7.51 -6.41 -0.83
CA ILE A 99 -7.40 -5.93 0.56
C ILE A 99 -8.36 -6.69 1.46
N GLU A 100 -8.02 -6.72 2.75
CA GLU A 100 -8.86 -7.27 3.80
C GLU A 100 -10.03 -6.33 4.14
N PRO A 101 -11.19 -6.89 4.53
CA PRO A 101 -12.36 -6.10 4.91
C PRO A 101 -12.11 -5.32 6.20
N ILE A 102 -12.59 -4.08 6.21
CA ILE A 102 -12.61 -3.16 7.36
C ILE A 102 -13.92 -2.38 7.38
N THR A 103 -14.21 -1.72 8.49
CA THR A 103 -15.42 -0.89 8.64
C THR A 103 -15.05 0.60 8.61
N ASP A 104 -16.00 1.46 8.25
CA ASP A 104 -15.79 2.93 8.26
C ASP A 104 -15.46 3.51 9.65
N GLU A 105 -15.73 2.75 10.71
CA GLU A 105 -15.37 3.10 12.09
C GLU A 105 -13.90 2.82 12.41
N THR A 106 -13.22 2.03 11.56
CA THR A 106 -11.82 1.64 11.79
C THR A 106 -10.91 2.84 11.54
N THR A 107 -10.18 3.26 12.57
CA THR A 107 -9.22 4.36 12.43
C THR A 107 -7.88 3.86 11.87
N LEU A 108 -7.07 4.79 11.35
CA LEU A 108 -5.69 4.46 10.99
C LEU A 108 -4.94 3.87 12.19
N HIS A 109 -5.13 4.44 13.38
CA HIS A 109 -4.50 3.97 14.61
C HIS A 109 -4.81 2.49 14.91
N ASP A 110 -6.07 2.07 14.73
CA ASP A 110 -6.48 0.67 14.92
C ASP A 110 -5.78 -0.28 13.94
N LEU A 111 -5.63 0.15 12.69
CA LEU A 111 -4.89 -0.63 11.68
C LEU A 111 -3.40 -0.72 12.00
N MET A 112 -2.83 0.32 12.60
CA MET A 112 -1.41 0.38 12.95
C MET A 112 -1.05 -0.55 14.12
N GLN A 113 -2.01 -0.93 14.96
CA GLN A 113 -1.78 -1.91 16.02
C GLN A 113 -1.26 -3.23 15.46
N ASN A 114 -0.07 -3.62 15.91
CA ASN A 114 0.66 -4.81 15.45
C ASN A 114 0.89 -4.87 13.92
N ALA A 115 0.85 -3.74 13.22
CA ALA A 115 1.22 -3.70 11.81
C ALA A 115 2.73 -3.97 11.65
N ASP A 116 3.11 -4.83 10.72
CA ASP A 116 4.52 -5.07 10.39
C ASP A 116 5.03 -4.05 9.38
N ILE A 117 4.16 -3.58 8.48
CA ILE A 117 4.51 -2.69 7.37
C ILE A 117 3.50 -1.54 7.27
N PHE A 118 4.01 -0.31 7.17
CA PHE A 118 3.25 0.86 6.74
C PHE A 118 3.81 1.42 5.43
N ILE A 119 2.93 1.73 4.47
CA ILE A 119 3.28 2.32 3.18
C ILE A 119 2.43 3.57 2.95
N GLY A 120 3.02 4.74 3.14
CA GLY A 120 2.41 6.04 2.84
C GLY A 120 2.76 6.49 1.42
N VAL A 121 1.74 6.65 0.58
CA VAL A 121 1.85 7.15 -0.81
C VAL A 121 1.03 8.45 -0.98
N SER A 122 0.79 9.13 0.13
CA SER A 122 -0.02 10.33 0.29
C SER A 122 0.84 11.55 0.67
N PRO A 123 0.28 12.79 0.68
CA PRO A 123 0.97 13.96 1.19
C PRO A 123 1.50 13.74 2.62
N ALA A 124 2.58 14.46 2.97
CA ALA A 124 3.23 14.34 4.27
C ALA A 124 2.26 14.68 5.44
N GLY A 125 2.47 14.04 6.60
CA GLY A 125 1.76 14.37 7.84
C GLY A 125 0.58 13.47 8.21
N VAL A 126 0.35 12.38 7.48
CA VAL A 126 -0.73 11.41 7.79
C VAL A 126 -0.36 10.46 8.93
N LEU A 127 0.93 10.19 9.14
CA LEU A 127 1.44 9.27 10.16
C LEU A 127 1.91 10.02 11.40
N THR A 128 1.38 9.68 12.58
CA THR A 128 1.83 10.26 13.86
C THR A 128 2.89 9.38 14.54
N GLN A 129 3.62 9.93 15.52
CA GLN A 129 4.58 9.14 16.30
C GLN A 129 3.88 8.06 17.13
N GLU A 130 2.68 8.36 17.63
CA GLU A 130 1.84 7.45 18.40
C GLU A 130 1.44 6.23 17.57
N ASP A 131 1.13 6.41 16.29
CA ASP A 131 0.81 5.32 15.37
C ASP A 131 2.01 4.38 15.14
N VAL A 132 3.22 4.93 15.03
CA VAL A 132 4.43 4.12 14.85
C VAL A 132 4.76 3.32 16.12
N ARG A 133 4.47 3.86 17.31
CA ARG A 133 4.75 3.16 18.58
C ARG A 133 3.88 1.91 18.80
N VAL A 134 2.71 1.84 18.20
CA VAL A 134 1.80 0.69 18.34
C VAL A 134 2.02 -0.42 17.29
N MET A 135 2.94 -0.19 16.36
CA MET A 135 3.32 -1.19 15.36
C MET A 135 4.06 -2.38 15.97
N ALA A 136 4.15 -3.47 15.21
CA ALA A 136 4.90 -4.66 15.61
C ALA A 136 6.38 -4.35 15.87
N SER A 137 6.99 -5.10 16.79
CA SER A 137 8.43 -5.01 17.01
C SER A 137 9.21 -5.31 15.72
N ARG A 138 10.13 -4.40 15.37
CA ARG A 138 10.85 -4.38 14.07
C ARG A 138 9.90 -4.21 12.87
N CYS A 139 8.93 -3.30 12.97
CA CYS A 139 8.14 -2.85 11.82
C CYS A 139 8.99 -2.12 10.77
N ARG A 140 8.42 -1.89 9.58
CA ARG A 140 9.01 -1.08 8.51
C ARG A 140 8.02 -0.02 8.04
N CYS A 141 8.49 1.22 7.93
CA CYS A 141 7.70 2.32 7.40
C CYS A 141 8.31 2.84 6.09
N PHE A 142 7.51 2.94 5.03
CA PHE A 142 7.87 3.56 3.75
C PHE A 142 6.96 4.74 3.49
N CYS A 143 7.50 5.94 3.29
CA CYS A 143 6.73 7.14 3.01
C CYS A 143 7.27 7.86 1.77
N ASN A 144 6.45 8.01 0.73
CA ASN A 144 6.76 8.76 -0.49
C ASN A 144 6.04 10.12 -0.47
N GLY A 145 6.41 10.99 0.47
CA GLY A 145 5.99 12.39 0.47
C GLY A 145 7.10 13.25 -0.14
N GLN A 146 6.79 14.05 -1.18
CA GLN A 146 7.76 14.97 -1.84
C GLN A 146 8.22 16.16 -0.97
N SER A 147 8.20 16.05 0.36
CA SER A 147 8.83 17.01 1.26
C SER A 147 9.57 16.29 2.40
N GLY A 148 10.80 15.88 2.12
CA GLY A 148 11.92 16.03 3.05
C GLY A 148 12.31 14.88 4.00
N THR A 149 11.59 13.76 4.07
CA THR A 149 11.99 12.64 4.95
C THR A 149 11.61 11.28 4.38
N GLY A 150 12.21 10.91 3.24
CA GLY A 150 12.24 9.53 2.78
C GLY A 150 13.19 8.69 3.65
N ASN A 151 12.86 8.49 4.93
CA ASN A 151 13.58 7.56 5.79
C ASN A 151 12.81 6.25 5.84
N ILE A 152 13.48 5.19 5.40
CA ILE A 152 13.15 3.81 5.75
C ILE A 152 13.55 3.67 7.22
N LEU A 153 12.57 3.58 8.12
CA LEU A 153 12.79 3.24 9.54
C LEU A 153 12.60 1.73 9.74
#